data_AF-A0A259LLF0-F1
#
_entry.id   AF-A0A259LLF0-F1
#
_cell.length_a   1.000
_cell.length_b   1.000
_cell.length_c   1.000
_cell.angle_alpha   90.00
_cell.angle_beta   90.00
_cell.angle_gamma   90.00
#
_symmetry.space_group_name_H-M   'P 1'
#
loop_
_entity.id
_entity.type
_entity.pdbx_description
1 polymer ?
#
loop_
_entity_poly.entity_id
_entity_poly.type
_entity_poly.pdbx_seq_one_letter_code
_entity_poly.pdbx_strand_id
1 'polypeptide(L)' 'MTSLRIAFYASKRPEAQQVLPLLREKYGHYSEEEAEVIVALGGDGAMLDTLR' A
#
# COMPACT_ATOMS: atom_id res chain seq x y z
N MET A 1 3.45 21.92 -3.55
CA MET A 1 3.64 20.54 -4.07
C MET A 1 2.40 19.78 -3.66
N THR A 2 1.67 19.21 -4.62
CA THR A 2 0.48 18.40 -4.35
C THR A 2 0.86 17.17 -3.55
N SER A 3 0.18 16.89 -2.43
CA SER A 3 0.33 15.61 -1.71
C SER A 3 -0.13 14.48 -2.63
N LEU A 4 0.73 13.48 -2.81
CA LEU A 4 0.44 12.28 -3.58
C LEU A 4 -0.67 11.48 -2.89
N ARG A 5 -1.73 11.07 -3.60
CA ARG A 5 -2.76 10.19 -3.04
C ARG A 5 -2.29 8.74 -3.13
N ILE A 6 -2.01 8.13 -1.97
CA ILE A 6 -1.41 6.80 -1.88
C ILE A 6 -2.40 5.78 -1.31
N ALA A 7 -2.55 4.65 -1.99
CA ALA A 7 -3.16 3.44 -1.45
C ALA A 7 -2.07 2.44 -1.04
N PHE A 8 -2.22 1.83 0.13
CA PHE A 8 -1.31 0.80 0.61
C PHE A 8 -2.02 -0.55 0.64
N TYR A 9 -1.46 -1.51 -0.08
CA TYR A 9 -1.82 -2.92 -0.06
C TYR A 9 -0.74 -3.69 0.71
N ALA A 10 -1.12 -4.62 1.58
CA ALA A 10 -0.17 -5.50 2.25
C ALA A 10 -0.55 -6.95 2.07
N SER A 11 0.43 -7.76 1.69
CA SER A 11 0.27 -9.22 1.66
C SER A 11 0.03 -9.78 3.07
N LYS A 12 -0.42 -11.04 3.16
CA LYS A 12 -0.65 -11.73 4.45
C LYS A 12 0.63 -11.99 5.27
N ARG A 13 1.82 -11.61 4.76
CA ARG A 13 3.10 -11.81 5.46
C ARG A 13 3.14 -10.94 6.72
N PRO A 14 3.57 -11.46 7.89
CA PRO A 14 3.55 -10.71 9.14
C PRO A 14 4.27 -9.36 9.07
N GLU A 15 5.43 -9.32 8.43
CA GLU A 15 6.24 -8.11 8.26
C GLU A 15 5.49 -7.01 7.47
N ALA A 16 4.76 -7.38 6.41
CA ALA A 16 3.98 -6.45 5.62
C ALA A 16 2.78 -5.88 6.40
N GLN A 17 2.11 -6.75 7.16
CA GLN A 17 1.00 -6.33 8.03
C GLN A 17 1.46 -5.43 9.17
N GLN A 18 2.65 -5.67 9.73
CA GLN A 18 3.23 -4.85 10.79
C GLN A 18 3.53 -3.42 10.36
N VAL A 19 4.01 -3.23 9.12
CA VAL A 19 4.39 -1.89 8.63
C VAL A 19 3.24 -1.12 7.97
N LEU A 20 2.18 -1.81 7.54
CA LEU A 20 1.00 -1.18 6.93
C LEU A 20 0.42 -0.01 7.75
N PRO A 21 0.09 -0.15 9.06
CA PRO A 21 -0.48 0.95 9.84
C PRO A 21 0.49 2.12 9.98
N LEU A 22 1.79 1.86 10.14
CA LEU A 22 2.82 2.89 10.27
C LEU A 22 2.93 3.75 9.01
N LEU A 23 2.82 3.13 7.83
CA LEU A 23 2.88 3.83 6.55
C LEU A 23 1.61 4.64 6.29
N ARG A 24 0.43 4.08 6.63
CA ARG A 24 -0.85 4.81 6.53
C ARG A 24 -0.89 6.01 7.46
N GLU A 25 -0.40 5.88 8.69
CA GLU A 25 -0.30 7.00 9.64
C GLU A 25 0.65 8.09 9.14
N LYS A 26 1.82 7.70 8.60
CA LYS A 26 2.86 8.64 8.18
C LYS A 26 2.53 9.39 6.89
N TYR A 27 1.89 8.73 5.93
CA TYR A 27 1.70 9.27 4.57
C TYR A 27 0.23 9.48 4.19
N GLY A 28 -0.71 9.09 5.06
CA GLY A 28 -2.13 9.05 4.73
C GLY A 28 -2.49 7.81 3.91
N HIS A 29 -3.78 7.57 3.75
CA HIS A 29 -4.29 6.43 2.99
C HIS A 29 -5.58 6.80 2.28
N TYR A 30 -5.63 6.51 0.98
CA TYR A 30 -6.81 6.64 0.13
C TYR A 30 -7.30 5.26 -0.31
N SER A 31 -8.56 5.17 -0.75
CA SER A 31 -9.04 3.97 -1.45
C SER A 31 -8.25 3.78 -2.75
N GLU A 32 -8.25 2.56 -3.28
CA GLU A 32 -7.59 2.25 -4.55
C GLU A 32 -8.16 3.06 -5.72
N GLU A 33 -9.44 3.42 -5.67
CA GLU A 33 -10.15 4.20 -6.69
C GLU A 33 -9.70 5.67 -6.72
N GLU A 34 -9.30 6.22 -5.57
CA GLU A 34 -8.90 7.63 -5.43
C GLU A 34 -7.38 7.83 -5.51
N ALA A 35 -6.62 6.74 -5.42
CA ALA A 35 -5.18 6.75 -5.36
C ALA A 35 -4.53 7.00 -6.72
N GLU A 36 -3.45 7.78 -6.70
CA GLU A 36 -2.57 8.00 -7.87
C GLU A 36 -1.46 6.95 -7.92
N VAL A 37 -1.13 6.37 -6.76
CA VAL A 37 -0.09 5.36 -6.60
C VAL A 37 -0.56 4.29 -5.63
N ILE A 38 -0.37 3.02 -6.03
CA ILE A 38 -0.53 1.86 -5.15
C ILE A 38 0.85 1.39 -4.70
N VAL A 39 1.03 1.28 -3.40
CA VAL A 39 2.23 0.70 -2.78
C VAL A 39 1.89 -0.68 -2.23
N ALA A 40 2.47 -1.70 -2.86
CA ALA A 40 2.34 -3.09 -2.43
C ALA A 40 3.46 -3.46 -1.43
N LEU A 41 3.08 -3.91 -0.24
CA LEU A 41 3.96 -4.34 0.83
C LEU A 41 4.01 -5.86 0.87
N GLY A 42 5.15 -6.43 0.48
CA GLY A 42 5.37 -7.87 0.38
C GLY A 42 6.53 -8.19 -0.56
N GLY A 43 6.68 -9.47 -0.90
CA GLY A 43 7.58 -9.91 -1.98
C GLY A 43 6.84 -10.01 -3.32
N ASP A 44 7.52 -10.52 -4.34
CA ASP A 44 7.07 -10.58 -5.75
C ASP A 44 5.66 -11.17 -5.94
N GLY A 45 5.23 -12.10 -5.08
CA GLY A 45 3.87 -12.63 -5.09
C GLY A 45 2.77 -11.61 -4.75
N ALA A 46 3.06 -10.62 -3.90
CA ALA A 46 2.15 -9.53 -3.57
C ALA A 46 2.04 -8.51 -4.71
N MET A 47 3.15 -8.27 -5.41
CA MET A 47 3.19 -7.44 -6.63
C MET A 47 2.36 -8.08 -7.75
N LEU A 48 2.42 -9.41 -7.91
CA LEU A 48 1.60 -10.13 -8.90
C LEU A 48 0.11 -10.16 -8.53
N ASP A 49 -0.23 -10.24 -7.24
CA ASP A 49 -1.63 -10.15 -6.78
C ASP A 49 -2.25 -8.76 -7.02
N THR A 50 -1.47 -7.68 -6.98
CA THR A 50 -1.96 -6.31 -7.26
C THR A 50 -2.20 -5.99 -8.74
N LEU A 51 -1.88 -6.91 -9.66
CA LEU A 51 -2.11 -6.78 -11.11
C LEU A 51 -3.37 -7.52 -11.60
N ARG A 52 -4.10 -8.19 -10.70
CA ARG A 52 -5.39 -8.83 -10.98
C ARG A 52 -6.53 -7.90 -10.62
#